data_AF-A0A662NDT0-F1
#
_entry.id   AF-A0A662NDT0-F1
#
_cell.length_a   1.000
_cell.length_b   1.000
_cell.length_c   1.000
_cell.angle_alpha   90.00
_cell.angle_beta   90.00
_cell.angle_gamma   90.00
#
_symmetry.space_group_name_H-M   'P 1'
#
loop_
_entity.id
_entity.type
_entity.pdbx_description
1 polymer ?
#
loop_
_entity_poly.entity_id
_entity_poly.type
_entity_poly.pdbx_seq_one_letter_code
_entity_poly.pdbx_strand_id
1 'polypeptide(L)'
;MRRMLVFLILGFLLGMFVQYTTAVPKEMPSKARIYVGWEEGYFESTLVPESTWLVVKWSKDWNLPFGFNSPEGAWMAIHFTWYTNNINKGFFGYDEDSLVYWGDPNIVPKAKYRVEEYAKIMILEETEKYEEKGAFKASDLGYPFPENAYVVHYTVEVYNATTNSLLCEYTFVPLSP
;
A
#
# COMPACT_ATOMS: atom_id res chain seq x y z
N MET A 1 44.73 -8.38 -50.48
CA MET A 1 43.60 -7.42 -50.40
C MET A 1 42.36 -7.96 -49.67
N ARG A 2 41.93 -9.22 -49.90
CA ARG A 2 40.69 -9.77 -49.30
C ARG A 2 40.68 -9.87 -47.76
N ARG A 3 41.83 -10.11 -47.12
CA ARG A 3 41.93 -10.22 -45.64
C ARG A 3 41.86 -8.86 -44.92
N MET A 4 42.41 -7.79 -45.50
CA MET A 4 42.36 -6.44 -44.93
C MET A 4 40.93 -5.88 -44.90
N LEU A 5 40.13 -6.20 -45.92
CA LEU A 5 38.73 -5.75 -45.99
C LEU A 5 37.88 -6.39 -44.87
N VAL A 6 38.14 -7.66 -44.53
CA VAL A 6 37.42 -8.37 -43.47
C VAL A 6 37.70 -7.78 -42.10
N PHE A 7 38.96 -7.40 -41.81
CA PHE A 7 39.30 -6.75 -40.54
C PHE A 7 38.74 -5.33 -40.43
N LEU A 8 38.64 -4.60 -41.54
CA LEU A 8 37.96 -3.29 -41.58
C LEU A 8 36.46 -3.41 -41.32
N ILE A 9 35.79 -4.38 -41.92
CA ILE A 9 34.36 -4.64 -41.69
C ILE A 9 34.11 -5.12 -40.25
N LEU A 10 34.99 -5.98 -39.71
CA LEU A 10 34.86 -6.47 -38.34
C LEU A 10 35.11 -5.34 -37.32
N GLY A 11 36.08 -4.46 -37.57
CA GLY A 11 36.31 -3.26 -36.76
C GLY A 11 35.15 -2.26 -36.82
N PHE A 12 34.51 -2.12 -37.99
CA PHE A 12 33.31 -1.28 -38.14
C PHE A 12 32.09 -1.87 -37.43
N LEU A 13 31.90 -3.20 -37.48
CA LEU A 13 30.85 -3.91 -36.75
C LEU A 13 31.06 -3.87 -35.23
N LEU A 14 32.30 -3.98 -34.75
CA LEU A 14 32.63 -3.80 -33.33
C LEU A 14 32.44 -2.34 -32.88
N GLY A 15 32.77 -1.35 -33.73
CA GLY A 15 32.50 0.06 -33.46
C GLY A 15 31.01 0.38 -33.35
N MET A 16 30.16 -0.24 -34.18
CA MET A 16 28.70 -0.16 -34.10
C MET A 16 28.13 -0.86 -32.86
N PHE A 17 28.80 -1.88 -32.33
CA PHE A 17 28.45 -2.51 -31.05
C PHE A 17 28.80 -1.63 -29.85
N VAL A 18 29.88 -0.84 -29.92
CA VAL A 18 30.30 0.07 -28.84
C VAL A 18 29.48 1.37 -28.83
N GLN A 19 28.82 1.73 -29.94
CA GLN A 19 27.83 2.82 -29.98
C GLN A 19 26.41 2.41 -29.52
N TYR A 20 26.21 1.18 -29.04
CA TYR A 20 25.26 0.94 -27.95
C TYR A 20 25.86 1.47 -26.63
N THR A 21 26.26 2.75 -26.64
CA THR A 21 26.27 3.54 -25.44
C THR A 21 24.86 3.50 -24.93
N THR A 22 24.66 2.65 -23.93
CA THR A 22 23.77 2.86 -22.80
C THR A 22 22.82 4.01 -23.09
N ALA A 23 21.65 3.71 -23.63
CA ALA A 23 20.49 4.39 -23.08
C ALA A 23 20.53 4.03 -21.59
N VAL A 24 21.30 4.81 -20.81
CA VAL A 24 21.00 5.02 -19.40
C VAL A 24 19.51 5.22 -19.45
N PRO A 25 18.70 4.34 -18.84
CA PRO A 25 17.28 4.52 -18.84
C PRO A 25 17.09 5.95 -18.36
N LYS A 26 16.67 6.82 -19.27
CA LYS A 26 16.33 8.20 -18.95
C LYS A 26 15.36 8.04 -17.80
N GLU A 27 15.80 8.41 -16.58
CA GLU A 27 15.18 7.99 -15.33
C GLU A 27 13.68 7.94 -15.54
N MET A 28 13.12 6.72 -15.54
CA MET A 28 11.67 6.59 -15.63
C MET A 28 11.11 7.41 -14.45
N PRO A 29 10.16 8.32 -14.69
CA PRO A 29 9.78 9.34 -13.72
C PRO A 29 9.47 8.69 -12.36
N SER A 30 10.03 9.28 -11.30
CA SER A 30 10.04 8.86 -9.90
C SER A 30 8.63 8.76 -9.26
N LYS A 31 7.82 7.80 -9.71
CA LYS A 31 6.41 7.69 -9.31
C LYS A 31 6.20 6.70 -8.16
N ALA A 32 5.31 7.09 -7.24
CA ALA A 32 4.72 6.20 -6.24
C ALA A 32 4.07 4.98 -6.92
N ARG A 33 4.09 3.83 -6.25
CA ARG A 33 3.48 2.58 -6.73
C ARG A 33 2.04 2.46 -6.20
N ILE A 34 1.21 1.67 -6.88
CA ILE A 34 -0.18 1.42 -6.50
C ILE A 34 -0.52 -0.06 -6.66
N TYR A 35 -1.29 -0.59 -5.73
CA TYR A 35 -1.95 -1.90 -5.79
C TYR A 35 -3.46 -1.69 -5.61
N VAL A 36 -4.26 -2.41 -6.39
CA VAL A 36 -5.71 -2.45 -6.27
C VAL A 36 -6.12 -3.91 -6.39
N GLY A 37 -6.73 -4.47 -5.34
CA GLY A 37 -7.09 -5.87 -5.32
C GLY A 37 -7.47 -6.35 -3.94
N TRP A 38 -7.66 -7.66 -3.80
CA TRP A 38 -7.92 -8.30 -2.52
C TRP A 38 -6.71 -8.25 -1.59
N GLU A 39 -6.98 -8.26 -0.30
CA GLU A 39 -5.98 -8.23 0.77
C GLU A 39 -4.93 -9.34 0.66
N GLU A 40 -5.37 -10.57 0.42
CA GLU A 40 -4.49 -11.73 0.24
C GLU A 40 -3.53 -11.56 -0.93
N GLY A 41 -3.91 -10.80 -1.96
CA GLY A 41 -3.03 -10.54 -3.09
C GLY A 41 -1.90 -9.56 -2.75
N TYR A 42 -2.07 -8.75 -1.71
CA TYR A 42 -1.04 -7.81 -1.25
C TYR A 42 -0.19 -8.37 -0.11
N PHE A 43 -0.82 -8.99 0.90
CA PHE A 43 -0.12 -9.52 2.08
C PHE A 43 0.25 -11.01 1.96
N GLU A 44 -0.21 -11.69 0.92
CA GLU A 44 0.02 -13.14 0.69
C GLU A 44 -0.60 -14.04 1.79
N SER A 45 -1.42 -13.50 2.69
CA SER A 45 -2.12 -14.24 3.75
C SER A 45 -3.36 -13.52 4.29
N THR A 46 -4.48 -14.23 4.42
CA THR A 46 -5.70 -13.86 5.17
C THR A 46 -6.46 -15.14 5.54
N LEU A 47 -7.25 -15.19 6.63
CA LEU A 47 -8.08 -16.36 6.95
C LEU A 47 -9.38 -16.38 6.14
N VAL A 48 -9.85 -15.22 5.66
CA VAL A 48 -11.08 -15.10 4.87
C VAL A 48 -10.79 -14.48 3.49
N PRO A 49 -10.42 -15.30 2.49
CA PRO A 49 -10.12 -14.83 1.13
C PRO A 49 -11.26 -14.00 0.54
N GLU A 50 -10.91 -13.03 -0.29
CA GLU A 50 -11.83 -12.20 -1.06
C GLU A 50 -12.89 -11.47 -0.20
N SER A 51 -12.52 -11.06 1.01
CA SER A 51 -13.44 -10.38 1.94
C SER A 51 -13.10 -8.91 2.18
N THR A 52 -11.85 -8.54 1.94
CA THR A 52 -11.33 -7.19 2.15
C THR A 52 -10.67 -6.70 0.87
N TRP A 53 -11.24 -5.64 0.29
CA TRP A 53 -10.68 -4.98 -0.89
C TRP A 53 -9.74 -3.85 -0.47
N LEU A 54 -8.63 -3.70 -1.19
CA LEU A 54 -7.58 -2.77 -0.85
C LEU A 54 -7.17 -1.89 -2.02
N VAL A 55 -6.96 -0.62 -1.72
CA VAL A 55 -6.19 0.31 -2.55
C VAL A 55 -4.98 0.76 -1.74
N VAL A 56 -3.79 0.33 -2.17
CA VAL A 56 -2.53 0.65 -1.48
C VAL A 56 -1.68 1.53 -2.39
N LYS A 57 -1.17 2.63 -1.85
CA LYS A 57 -0.21 3.49 -2.54
C LYS A 57 1.01 3.70 -1.65
N TRP A 58 2.22 3.59 -2.19
CA TRP A 58 3.43 3.74 -1.39
C TRP A 58 4.54 4.46 -2.13
N SER A 59 5.46 5.04 -1.35
CA SER A 59 6.68 5.66 -1.86
C SER A 59 7.58 4.61 -2.53
N LYS A 60 8.49 5.04 -3.41
CA LYS A 60 9.45 4.13 -4.05
C LYS A 60 10.34 3.42 -3.02
N ASP A 61 10.64 4.11 -1.93
CA ASP A 61 11.59 3.66 -0.91
C ASP A 61 10.94 2.77 0.16
N TRP A 62 9.61 2.57 0.08
CA TRP A 62 8.91 1.63 0.93
C TRP A 62 9.12 0.18 0.44
N ASN A 63 9.77 -0.61 1.29
CA ASN A 63 9.98 -2.04 1.06
C ASN A 63 8.70 -2.81 1.41
N LEU A 64 8.15 -3.54 0.45
CA LEU A 64 6.95 -4.33 0.66
C LEU A 64 7.18 -5.52 1.62
N PRO A 65 6.12 -5.99 2.30
CA PRO A 65 4.79 -5.37 2.38
C PRO A 65 4.69 -4.30 3.48
N PHE A 66 5.51 -4.39 4.52
CA PHE A 66 5.37 -3.63 5.78
C PHE A 66 6.45 -2.56 6.03
N GLY A 67 7.35 -2.30 5.10
CA GLY A 67 8.31 -1.20 5.21
C GLY A 67 9.61 -1.56 5.92
N PHE A 68 9.89 -2.83 6.19
CA PHE A 68 11.15 -3.26 6.82
C PHE A 68 12.39 -2.75 6.06
N ASN A 69 13.35 -2.17 6.77
CA ASN A 69 14.57 -1.57 6.22
C ASN A 69 14.33 -0.41 5.23
N SER A 70 13.14 0.19 5.23
CA SER A 70 12.88 1.41 4.45
C SER A 70 13.49 2.62 5.17
N PRO A 71 13.95 3.64 4.43
CA PRO A 71 14.55 4.83 5.03
C PRO A 71 13.49 5.74 5.66
N GLU A 72 13.96 6.68 6.49
CA GLU A 72 13.15 7.77 7.04
C GLU A 72 12.30 8.46 5.97
N GLY A 73 11.02 8.69 6.29
CA GLY A 73 10.07 9.33 5.37
C GLY A 73 9.52 8.43 4.26
N ALA A 74 9.97 7.18 4.15
CA ALA A 74 9.24 6.18 3.36
C ALA A 74 7.82 6.03 3.90
N TRP A 75 6.84 5.88 3.01
CA TRP A 75 5.44 5.90 3.41
C TRP A 75 4.57 4.94 2.60
N MET A 76 3.49 4.51 3.22
CA MET A 76 2.37 3.86 2.55
C MET A 76 1.05 4.48 3.00
N ALA A 77 0.08 4.47 2.11
CA ALA A 77 -1.29 4.87 2.36
C ALA A 77 -2.19 3.72 1.91
N ILE A 78 -3.08 3.31 2.79
CA ILE A 78 -3.87 2.09 2.63
C ILE A 78 -5.33 2.47 2.80
N HIS A 79 -6.17 2.08 1.84
CA HIS A 79 -7.61 2.16 1.95
C HIS A 79 -8.18 0.74 1.91
N PHE A 80 -8.82 0.32 2.99
CA PHE A 80 -9.55 -0.94 3.11
C PHE A 80 -11.04 -0.70 2.91
N THR A 81 -11.69 -1.61 2.20
CA THR A 81 -13.15 -1.70 2.13
C THR A 81 -13.57 -3.12 2.47
N TRP A 82 -14.43 -3.27 3.46
CA TRP A 82 -14.92 -4.57 3.91
C TRP A 82 -16.35 -4.46 4.46
N TYR A 83 -16.98 -5.62 4.67
CA TYR A 83 -18.37 -5.73 5.08
C TYR A 83 -18.51 -6.55 6.36
N THR A 84 -19.44 -6.16 7.22
CA THR A 84 -19.71 -6.87 8.47
C THR A 84 -21.16 -6.79 8.91
N ASN A 85 -21.53 -7.73 9.78
CA ASN A 85 -22.79 -7.70 10.52
C ASN A 85 -22.60 -7.28 12.00
N ASN A 86 -21.37 -7.02 12.43
CA ASN A 86 -21.02 -6.71 13.81
C ASN A 86 -19.88 -5.68 13.90
N ILE A 87 -20.19 -4.47 14.37
CA ILE A 87 -19.23 -3.35 14.54
C ILE A 87 -18.77 -3.17 16.00
N ASN A 88 -19.07 -4.13 16.89
CA ASN A 88 -18.74 -4.01 18.32
C ASN A 88 -17.29 -4.41 18.66
N LYS A 89 -16.51 -4.85 17.66
CA LYS A 89 -15.10 -5.22 17.79
C LYS A 89 -14.31 -4.26 16.89
N GLY A 90 -13.17 -3.77 17.39
CA GLY A 90 -12.47 -2.57 16.89
C GLY A 90 -12.11 -2.55 15.40
N PHE A 91 -11.59 -1.40 14.96
CA PHE A 91 -11.25 -1.12 13.57
C PHE A 91 -9.73 -1.16 13.36
N PHE A 92 -9.31 -1.66 12.19
CA PHE A 92 -8.00 -2.24 11.88
C PHE A 92 -7.65 -3.46 12.74
N GLY A 93 -7.27 -4.57 12.10
CA GLY A 93 -7.25 -5.86 12.80
C GLY A 93 -8.67 -6.28 13.20
N TYR A 94 -9.63 -6.07 12.29
CA TYR A 94 -10.99 -6.57 12.40
C TYR A 94 -10.92 -8.03 12.87
N ASP A 95 -11.85 -8.45 13.73
CA ASP A 95 -11.97 -9.86 14.05
C ASP A 95 -12.34 -10.57 12.74
N GLU A 96 -11.44 -11.37 12.16
CA GLU A 96 -11.65 -12.00 10.85
C GLU A 96 -12.95 -12.82 10.84
N ASP A 97 -13.39 -13.33 12.00
CA ASP A 97 -14.66 -14.02 12.20
C ASP A 97 -15.91 -13.11 12.03
N SER A 98 -15.72 -11.79 12.02
CA SER A 98 -16.78 -10.79 11.84
C SER A 98 -16.96 -10.34 10.40
N LEU A 99 -16.05 -10.72 9.50
CA LEU A 99 -16.14 -10.38 8.08
C LEU A 99 -17.29 -11.11 7.38
N VAL A 100 -17.90 -10.40 6.44
CA VAL A 100 -18.80 -10.99 5.46
C VAL A 100 -18.02 -11.21 4.17
N TYR A 101 -18.00 -12.45 3.69
CA TYR A 101 -17.42 -12.78 2.39
C TYR A 101 -18.01 -11.91 1.27
N TRP A 102 -17.14 -11.42 0.38
CA TRP A 102 -17.51 -10.49 -0.68
C TRP A 102 -17.37 -11.11 -2.08
N GLY A 103 -16.20 -11.66 -2.43
CA GLY A 103 -15.96 -12.44 -3.65
C GLY A 103 -15.92 -11.68 -4.98
N ASP A 104 -16.76 -10.66 -5.17
CA ASP A 104 -16.75 -9.78 -6.35
C ASP A 104 -16.81 -8.31 -5.93
N PRO A 105 -15.76 -7.50 -6.19
CA PRO A 105 -15.71 -6.11 -5.76
C PRO A 105 -16.79 -5.21 -6.39
N ASN A 106 -17.51 -5.70 -7.41
CA ASN A 106 -18.59 -4.96 -8.07
C ASN A 106 -19.98 -5.28 -7.51
N ILE A 107 -20.10 -6.26 -6.62
CA ILE A 107 -21.39 -6.72 -6.08
C ILE A 107 -21.41 -6.51 -4.56
N VAL A 108 -22.27 -5.64 -4.06
CA VAL A 108 -22.43 -5.44 -2.60
C VAL A 108 -22.93 -6.74 -1.96
N PRO A 109 -22.21 -7.33 -0.99
CA PRO A 109 -22.62 -8.56 -0.34
C PRO A 109 -23.74 -8.27 0.67
N LYS A 110 -24.44 -9.32 1.11
CA LYS A 110 -25.50 -9.21 2.12
C LYS A 110 -24.90 -8.98 3.52
N ALA A 111 -24.69 -7.72 3.87
CA ALA A 111 -24.19 -7.28 5.17
C ALA A 111 -25.05 -6.14 5.75
N LYS A 112 -24.89 -5.87 7.06
CA LYS A 112 -25.49 -4.69 7.70
C LYS A 112 -24.66 -3.44 7.48
N TYR A 113 -23.33 -3.59 7.52
CA TYR A 113 -22.40 -2.48 7.50
C TYR A 113 -21.36 -2.65 6.41
N ARG A 114 -20.99 -1.55 5.78
CA ARG A 114 -19.80 -1.39 4.95
C ARG A 114 -18.84 -0.48 5.71
N VAL A 115 -17.59 -0.89 5.83
CA VAL A 115 -16.56 -0.12 6.52
C VAL A 115 -15.51 0.30 5.50
N GLU A 116 -15.16 1.58 5.51
CA GLU A 116 -14.04 2.14 4.76
C GLU A 116 -13.00 2.64 5.78
N GLU A 117 -11.78 2.11 5.71
CA GLU A 117 -10.68 2.50 6.59
C GLU A 117 -9.52 3.05 5.79
N TYR A 118 -9.00 4.20 6.19
CA TYR A 118 -7.84 4.81 5.58
C TYR A 118 -6.74 5.00 6.61
N ALA A 119 -5.56 4.44 6.35
CA ALA A 119 -4.38 4.64 7.18
C ALA A 119 -3.21 5.15 6.34
N LYS A 120 -2.53 6.20 6.81
CA LYS A 120 -1.22 6.62 6.28
C LYS A 120 -0.15 6.28 7.30
N ILE A 121 0.82 5.49 6.86
CA ILE A 121 1.93 4.99 7.65
C ILE A 121 3.23 5.58 7.11
N MET A 122 4.11 6.03 8.00
CA MET A 122 5.43 6.57 7.67
C MET A 122 6.50 5.93 8.54
N ILE A 123 7.68 5.71 7.95
CA ILE A 123 8.90 5.44 8.72
C ILE A 123 9.37 6.75 9.34
N LEU A 124 9.53 6.74 10.67
CA LEU A 124 9.92 7.87 11.51
C LEU A 124 11.07 7.49 12.45
N GLU A 125 12.15 8.27 12.43
CA GLU A 125 13.29 8.21 13.35
C GLU A 125 13.08 9.20 14.51
N GLU A 126 12.51 10.37 14.24
CA GLU A 126 12.11 11.38 15.23
C GLU A 126 10.58 11.40 15.41
N THR A 127 10.08 10.69 16.42
CA THR A 127 8.64 10.41 16.58
C THR A 127 7.90 11.47 17.41
N GLU A 128 8.58 12.19 18.30
CA GLU A 128 7.98 13.08 19.31
C GLU A 128 6.98 14.08 18.71
N LYS A 129 7.36 14.81 17.67
CA LYS A 129 6.48 15.80 17.00
C LYS A 129 5.23 15.19 16.33
N TYR A 130 5.26 13.90 16.01
CA TYR A 130 4.14 13.17 15.41
C TYR A 130 3.25 12.59 16.51
N GLU A 131 3.85 12.01 17.55
CA GLU A 131 3.16 11.50 18.73
C GLU A 131 2.37 12.62 19.44
N GLU A 132 2.94 13.84 19.55
CA GLU A 132 2.24 15.04 20.06
C GLU A 132 0.96 15.37 19.25
N LYS A 133 0.94 14.99 17.96
CA LYS A 133 -0.22 15.16 17.08
C LYS A 133 -1.14 13.94 17.06
N GLY A 134 -0.90 12.96 17.92
CA GLY A 134 -1.69 11.75 18.07
C GLY A 134 -1.25 10.58 17.20
N ALA A 135 -0.11 10.67 16.49
CA ALA A 135 0.45 9.51 15.79
C ALA A 135 0.75 8.39 16.78
N PHE A 136 0.59 7.15 16.33
CA PHE A 136 0.80 5.96 17.13
C PHE A 136 1.51 4.88 16.31
N LYS A 137 2.00 3.82 16.96
CA LYS A 137 2.77 2.79 16.27
C LYS A 137 1.89 2.02 15.30
N ALA A 138 2.39 1.77 14.10
CA ALA A 138 1.68 0.96 13.12
C ALA A 138 1.50 -0.51 13.57
N SER A 139 2.32 -1.01 14.49
CA SER A 139 2.12 -2.33 15.11
C SER A 139 0.82 -2.44 15.89
N ASP A 140 0.26 -1.32 16.39
CA ASP A 140 -1.00 -1.31 17.14
C ASP A 140 -2.20 -1.65 16.25
N LEU A 141 -2.01 -1.63 14.94
CA LEU A 141 -2.95 -2.09 13.92
C LEU A 141 -3.02 -3.62 13.78
N GLY A 142 -2.18 -4.37 14.51
CA GLY A 142 -2.17 -5.84 14.50
C GLY A 142 -1.34 -6.48 13.37
N TYR A 143 -0.67 -5.68 12.55
CA TYR A 143 0.22 -6.15 11.48
C TYR A 143 1.70 -6.05 11.89
N PRO A 144 2.59 -6.86 11.29
CA PRO A 144 4.01 -6.88 11.63
C PRO A 144 4.76 -5.71 10.99
N PHE A 145 4.35 -4.48 11.29
CA PHE A 145 5.10 -3.28 10.93
C PHE A 145 6.38 -3.15 11.77
N PRO A 146 7.47 -2.55 11.23
CA PRO A 146 8.67 -2.29 12.01
C PRO A 146 8.41 -1.25 13.11
N GLU A 147 9.20 -1.27 14.18
CA GLU A 147 9.04 -0.39 15.36
C GLU A 147 9.06 1.11 15.05
N ASN A 148 9.73 1.50 13.95
CA ASN A 148 9.82 2.88 13.49
C ASN A 148 8.72 3.25 12.48
N ALA A 149 7.74 2.38 12.22
CA ALA A 149 6.57 2.70 11.41
C ALA A 149 5.45 3.26 12.29
N TYR A 150 4.94 4.44 11.91
CA TYR A 150 3.91 5.15 12.64
C TYR A 150 2.72 5.49 11.75
N VAL A 151 1.53 5.34 12.31
CA VAL A 151 0.29 5.82 11.72
C VAL A 151 0.22 7.33 11.96
N VAL A 152 0.34 8.09 10.88
CA VAL A 152 0.33 9.57 10.91
C VAL A 152 -1.01 10.17 10.46
N HIS A 153 -1.94 9.33 10.04
CA HIS A 153 -3.33 9.66 9.76
C HIS A 153 -4.17 8.39 9.70
N TYR A 154 -5.33 8.38 10.36
CA TYR A 154 -6.22 7.23 10.35
C TYR A 154 -7.69 7.67 10.39
N THR A 155 -8.49 7.16 9.46
CA THR A 155 -9.94 7.42 9.40
C THR A 155 -10.70 6.11 9.22
N VAL A 156 -11.84 6.00 9.87
CA VAL A 156 -12.79 4.89 9.76
C VAL A 156 -14.16 5.47 9.50
N GLU A 157 -14.80 5.05 8.41
CA GLU A 157 -16.16 5.41 8.05
C GLU A 157 -17.02 4.15 8.02
N VAL A 158 -18.14 4.17 8.75
CA VAL A 158 -19.09 3.08 8.79
C VAL A 158 -20.38 3.50 8.09
N TYR A 159 -20.77 2.73 7.10
CA TYR A 159 -21.96 2.95 6.29
C TYR A 159 -22.99 1.84 6.53
N ASN A 160 -24.27 2.17 6.37
CA ASN A 160 -25.29 1.15 6.15
C ASN A 160 -25.06 0.52 4.77
N ALA A 161 -24.82 -0.79 4.72
CA ALA A 161 -24.47 -1.46 3.47
C ALA A 161 -25.60 -1.48 2.43
N THR A 162 -26.87 -1.36 2.85
CA THR A 162 -28.03 -1.38 1.95
C THR A 162 -28.33 0.00 1.37
N THR A 163 -28.28 1.04 2.19
CA THR A 163 -28.67 2.41 1.80
C THR A 163 -27.48 3.28 1.40
N ASN A 164 -26.25 2.83 1.67
CA ASN A 164 -25.01 3.58 1.51
C ASN A 164 -24.97 4.89 2.32
N SER A 165 -25.77 5.02 3.37
CA SER A 165 -25.76 6.18 4.26
C SER A 165 -24.66 6.05 5.30
N LEU A 166 -23.84 7.10 5.47
CA LEU A 166 -22.86 7.19 6.56
C LEU A 166 -23.57 7.14 7.92
N LEU A 167 -23.09 6.28 8.80
CA LEU A 167 -23.60 6.08 10.15
C LEU A 167 -22.69 6.73 11.20
N CYS A 168 -21.38 6.57 11.04
CA CYS A 168 -20.38 7.24 11.86
C CYS A 168 -19.04 7.35 11.15
N GLU A 169 -18.23 8.30 11.61
CA GLU A 169 -16.86 8.52 11.19
C GLU A 169 -15.98 8.71 12.44
N TYR A 170 -14.81 8.10 12.44
CA TYR A 170 -13.76 8.32 13.42
C TYR A 170 -12.50 8.73 12.69
N THR A 171 -11.93 9.86 13.06
CA THR A 171 -10.61 10.27 12.57
C THR A 171 -9.66 10.37 13.76
N PHE A 172 -8.60 9.55 13.72
CA PHE A 172 -7.48 9.58 14.63
C PHE A 172 -6.29 10.24 13.93
N VAL A 173 -5.57 11.07 14.68
CA VAL A 173 -4.48 11.92 14.16
C VAL A 173 -5.01 13.02 13.22
N PRO A 174 -5.27 14.25 13.73
CA PRO A 174 -5.70 15.36 12.88
C PRO A 174 -4.72 15.56 11.72
N LEU A 175 -5.27 15.87 10.55
CA LEU A 175 -4.49 16.28 9.37
C LEU A 175 -3.44 17.30 9.81
N SER A 176 -2.17 17.07 9.47
CA SER A 176 -1.18 18.15 9.66
C SER A 176 -1.72 19.40 8.96
N PRO A 177 -1.71 20.56 9.65
CA PRO A 177 -2.25 21.80 9.12
C PRO A 177 -1.58 22.22 7.81
#